data_AF-A0A0L6J7L2-F1
#
_entry.id   AF-A0A0L6J7L2-F1
#
_cell.length_a   1.000
_cell.length_b   1.000
_cell.length_c   1.000
_cell.angle_alpha   90.00
_cell.angle_beta   90.00
_cell.angle_gamma   90.00
#
_symmetry.space_group_name_H-M   'P 1'
#
loop_
_entity.id
_entity.type
_entity.pdbx_description
1 polymer ?
#
loop_
_entity_poly.entity_id
_entity_poly.type
_entity_poly.pdbx_seq_one_letter_code
_entity_poly.pdbx_strand_id
1 'polypeptide(L)' 'MTEPADRIAVQHMMRRLDGFARGLGLDEAATRQIVEKVAADMVDQPDEERMMEARNRMIVASA' A
#
# COMPACT_ATOMS: atom_id res chain seq x y z
N MET A 1 1.60 -14.99 -15.05
CA MET A 1 0.33 -15.12 -14.31
C MET A 1 0.67 -14.82 -12.86
N THR A 2 0.68 -13.56 -12.46
CA THR A 2 1.14 -13.19 -11.10
C THR A 2 0.02 -13.48 -10.10
N GLU A 3 0.40 -14.20 -9.06
CA GLU A 3 -0.42 -15.11 -8.27
C GLU A 3 -1.39 -14.44 -7.28
N PRO A 4 -2.39 -15.20 -6.76
CA PRO A 4 -3.29 -14.77 -5.68
C PRO A 4 -2.58 -14.20 -4.43
N ALA A 5 -1.30 -14.49 -4.24
CA ALA A 5 -0.48 -13.95 -3.16
C ALA A 5 -0.35 -12.41 -3.21
N ASP A 6 -0.25 -11.83 -4.40
CA ASP A 6 -0.16 -10.37 -4.57
C ASP A 6 -1.47 -9.69 -4.14
N ARG A 7 -2.60 -10.29 -4.52
CA ARG A 7 -3.94 -9.82 -4.13
C ARG A 7 -4.20 -9.96 -2.62
N ILE A 8 -3.62 -10.96 -1.96
CA ILE A 8 -3.70 -11.11 -0.51
C ILE A 8 -2.85 -10.03 0.19
N ALA A 9 -1.63 -9.77 -0.31
CA ALA A 9 -0.75 -8.74 0.23
C ALA A 9 -1.36 -7.34 0.09
N VAL A 10 -1.89 -7.00 -1.09
CA VAL A 10 -2.59 -5.73 -1.34
C VAL A 10 -3.77 -5.55 -0.39
N GLN A 11 -4.61 -6.57 -0.20
CA GLN A 11 -5.74 -6.47 0.73
C GLN A 11 -5.30 -6.31 2.19
N HIS A 12 -4.25 -7.02 2.61
CA HIS A 12 -3.70 -6.89 3.96
C HIS A 12 -3.16 -5.48 4.20
N MET A 13 -2.38 -4.95 3.26
CA MET A 13 -1.84 -3.59 3.30
C MET A 13 -2.96 -2.54 3.29
N MET A 14 -3.96 -2.67 2.41
CA MET A 14 -5.12 -1.75 2.39
C MET A 14 -5.83 -1.72 3.75
N ARG A 15 -6.05 -2.86 4.39
CA ARG A 15 -6.73 -2.91 5.70
C ARG A 15 -5.95 -2.20 6.81
N ARG A 16 -4.62 -2.29 6.77
CA ARG A 16 -3.74 -1.61 7.74
C ARG A 16 -3.54 -0.12 7.45
N LEU A 17 -3.58 0.27 6.18
CA LEU A 17 -3.25 1.63 5.74
C LEU A 17 -4.48 2.51 5.53
N ASP A 18 -5.69 1.95 5.39
CA ASP A 18 -6.93 2.72 5.20
C ASP A 18 -7.15 3.76 6.30
N GLY A 19 -6.96 3.39 7.58
CA GLY A 19 -7.09 4.34 8.69
C GLY A 19 -6.02 5.44 8.68
N PHE A 20 -4.80 5.12 8.23
CA PHE A 20 -3.71 6.09 8.10
C PHE A 20 -3.97 7.06 6.95
N ALA A 21 -4.33 6.53 5.78
CA ALA A 21 -4.65 7.29 4.58
C ALA A 21 -5.81 8.26 4.81
N ARG A 22 -6.88 7.83 5.49
CA ARG A 22 -7.99 8.71 5.89
C ARG A 22 -7.54 9.84 6.81
N GLY A 23 -6.61 9.57 7.73
CA GLY A 23 -6.01 10.58 8.59
C GLY A 23 -5.19 11.63 7.84
N LEU A 24 -4.68 11.27 6.66
CA LEU A 24 -3.97 12.15 5.74
C LEU A 24 -4.87 12.84 4.71
N GLY A 25 -6.18 12.54 4.69
CA GLY A 25 -7.11 13.05 3.68
C GLY A 25 -7.01 12.37 2.31
N LEU A 26 -6.38 11.19 2.23
CA LEU A 26 -6.30 10.41 1.00
C LEU A 26 -7.55 9.55 0.81
N ASP A 27 -8.09 9.57 -0.41
CA ASP A 27 -9.18 8.69 -0.80
C ASP A 27 -8.75 7.23 -0.97
N GLU A 28 -9.71 6.31 -0.91
CA GLU A 28 -9.49 4.87 -1.08
C GLU A 28 -8.81 4.55 -2.43
N ALA A 29 -9.16 5.28 -3.49
CA ALA A 29 -8.59 5.07 -4.82
C ALA A 29 -7.09 5.41 -4.86
N ALA A 30 -6.68 6.52 -4.24
CA ALA A 30 -5.28 6.91 -4.14
C ALA A 30 -4.51 5.91 -3.27
N THR A 31 -5.10 5.51 -2.14
CA THR A 31 -4.56 4.51 -1.22
C THR A 31 -4.30 3.18 -1.93
N ARG A 32 -5.28 2.69 -2.71
CA ARG A 32 -5.18 1.43 -3.46
C ARG A 32 -4.05 1.51 -4.48
N GLN A 33 -3.98 2.57 -5.27
CA GLN A 33 -2.91 2.73 -6.27
C GLN A 33 -1.51 2.73 -5.67
N ILE A 34 -1.33 3.35 -4.50
CA ILE A 34 -0.04 3.36 -3.80
C ILE A 34 0.32 1.94 -3.35
N VAL A 35 -0.63 1.23 -2.73
CA VAL A 35 -0.41 -0.14 -2.25
C VAL A 35 -0.12 -1.11 -3.40
N GLU A 36 -0.87 -1.03 -4.49
CA GLU A 36 -0.63 -1.86 -5.69
C GLU A 36 0.75 -1.61 -6.29
N LYS A 37 1.16 -0.33 -6.40
CA LYS A 37 2.50 0.01 -6.86
C LYS A 37 3.58 -0.54 -5.94
N VAL A 38 3.42 -0.45 -4.62
CA VAL A 38 4.41 -0.99 -3.68
C VAL A 38 4.46 -2.51 -3.72
N ALA A 39 3.31 -3.18 -3.81
CA ALA A 39 3.27 -4.64 -3.94
C ALA A 39 4.01 -5.13 -5.21
N ALA A 40 3.82 -4.42 -6.33
CA ALA A 40 4.48 -4.73 -7.60
C ALA A 40 5.98 -4.37 -7.62
N ASP A 41 6.36 -3.23 -7.07
CA ASP A 41 7.73 -2.70 -7.06
C ASP A 41 8.64 -3.44 -6.07
N MET A 42 8.05 -3.98 -5.00
CA MET A 42 8.77 -4.61 -3.89
C MET A 42 8.34 -6.08 -3.69
N VAL A 43 8.12 -6.81 -4.78
CA VAL A 43 7.61 -8.20 -4.74
C VAL A 43 8.50 -9.18 -3.97
N ASP A 44 9.79 -8.92 -3.88
CA ASP A 44 10.77 -9.75 -3.15
C ASP A 44 11.03 -9.29 -1.71
N GLN A 45 10.50 -8.13 -1.32
CA GLN A 45 10.76 -7.54 0.00
C GLN A 45 9.79 -8.05 1.06
N PRO A 46 10.15 -8.06 2.35
CA PRO A 46 9.23 -8.45 3.41
C PRO A 46 8.06 -7.46 3.55
N ASP A 47 6.92 -7.95 4.07
CA ASP A 47 5.68 -7.16 4.27
C ASP A 47 5.93 -5.87 5.07
N GLU A 48 6.83 -5.92 6.06
CA GLU A 48 7.17 -4.77 6.89
C GLU A 48 7.83 -3.64 6.07
N GLU A 49 8.73 -3.99 5.15
CA GLU A 49 9.42 -3.01 4.32
C GLU A 49 8.47 -2.40 3.28
N ARG A 50 7.60 -3.23 2.69
CA ARG A 50 6.49 -2.75 1.82
C ARG A 50 5.55 -1.83 2.59
N MET A 51 5.23 -2.14 3.83
CA MET A 51 4.38 -1.32 4.68
C MET A 51 4.99 0.04 5.00
N MET A 52 6.29 0.09 5.30
CA MET A 52 7.01 1.35 5.53
C MET A 52 7.01 2.21 4.27
N GLU A 53 7.32 1.63 3.11
CA GLU A 53 7.34 2.37 1.86
C GLU A 53 5.95 2.86 1.44
N ALA A 54 4.91 2.04 1.62
CA ALA A 54 3.55 2.46 1.33
C ALA A 54 3.12 3.66 2.21
N ARG A 55 3.49 3.68 3.49
CA ARG A 55 3.24 4.83 4.38
C ARG A 55 4.01 6.07 3.91
N ASN A 56 5.28 5.91 3.56
CA ASN A 56 6.10 7.01 3.06
C ASN A 56 5.49 7.63 1.79
N ARG A 57 5.09 6.79 0.83
CA ARG A 57 4.41 7.23 -0.39
C ARG A 57 3.06 7.88 -0.12
N MET A 58 2.31 7.44 0.89
CA MET A 58 1.07 8.10 1.32
C MET A 58 1.33 9.49 1.92
N ILE A 59 2.35 9.64 2.76
CA ILE A 59 2.73 10.96 3.31
C ILE A 59 3.07 11.92 2.18
N VAL A 60 3.88 11.48 1.20
CA VAL A 60 4.24 12.29 0.03
C VAL A 60 3.02 12.63 -0.82
N ALA A 61 2.08 11.69 -0.99
CA ALA A 61 0.86 11.93 -1.77
C ALA A 61 -0.13 12.89 -1.07
N SER A 62 -0.04 13.02 0.25
CA SER A 62 -0.89 13.91 1.06
C SER A 62 -0.32 15.30 1.31
N ALA A 63 0.97 15.50 1.02
CA ALA A 63 1.69 16.76 1.19
C ALA A 63 1.46 17.69 -0.02
#